data_AF-A0A2U1NYJ4-F1
#
_entry.id   AF-A0A2U1NYJ4-F1
#
_cell.length_a   1.000
_cell.length_b   1.000
_cell.length_c   1.000
_cell.angle_alpha   90.00
_cell.angle_beta   90.00
_cell.angle_gamma   90.00
#
_symmetry.space_group_name_H-M   'P 1'
#
loop_
_entity.id
_entity.type
_entity.pdbx_description
1 polymer ?
#
loop_
_entity_poly.entity_id
_entity_poly.type
_entity_poly.pdbx_seq_one_letter_code
_entity_poly.pdbx_strand_id
1 'polypeptide(L)'
;MEFGDESEQKRAMNEMNGRLFSTRPMRIGPATNKKNMVTQQYAKASHPEVSTKVKTQKDAIELAVNMTTKAIQHSYFKIQKLTNRRGLTPCQIRALNDSLEIVSETLDKLGQVMKGLEEYDTKKSLKQHVEDL
;
A
#
# COMPACT_ATOMS: atom_id res chain seq x y z
N MET A 1 24.91 2.25 23.43
CA MET A 1 24.97 1.39 24.62
C MET A 1 26.35 0.80 24.63
N GLU A 2 27.21 1.38 25.45
CA GLU A 2 28.60 0.94 25.63
C GLU A 2 28.68 0.41 27.06
N PHE A 3 29.24 -0.79 27.25
CA PHE A 3 29.32 -1.42 28.58
C PHE A 3 30.32 -0.64 29.42
N GLY A 4 29.97 -0.35 30.68
CA GLY A 4 30.77 0.52 31.54
C GLY A 4 32.08 -0.12 32.00
N ASP A 5 32.15 -1.46 31.97
CA ASP A 5 33.35 -2.23 32.34
C ASP A 5 33.36 -3.64 31.71
N GLU A 6 34.53 -4.29 31.67
CA GLU A 6 34.70 -5.64 31.10
C GLU A 6 33.91 -6.73 31.87
N SER A 7 33.62 -6.50 33.16
CA SER A 7 32.88 -7.46 33.98
C SER A 7 31.40 -7.47 33.59
N GLU A 8 30.85 -6.28 33.30
CA GLU A 8 29.51 -6.05 32.80
C GLU A 8 29.37 -6.62 31.38
N GLN A 9 30.38 -6.45 30.53
CA GLN A 9 30.41 -7.08 29.21
C GLN A 9 30.42 -8.62 29.30
N LYS A 10 31.28 -9.21 30.14
CA LYS A 10 31.35 -10.68 30.34
C LYS A 10 30.07 -11.22 30.96
N ARG A 11 29.47 -10.49 31.89
CA ARG A 11 28.19 -10.83 32.52
C ARG A 11 27.04 -10.77 31.51
N ALA A 12 26.96 -9.72 30.69
CA ALA A 12 25.99 -9.61 29.61
C ALA A 12 26.13 -10.74 28.58
N MET A 13 27.37 -11.10 28.23
CA MET A 13 27.64 -12.19 27.28
C MET A 13 27.25 -13.56 27.86
N ASN A 14 27.50 -13.81 29.16
CA ASN A 14 27.06 -15.03 29.84
C ASN A 14 25.53 -15.09 30.03
N GLU A 15 24.89 -13.98 30.35
CA GLU A 15 23.43 -13.91 30.51
C GLU A 15 22.71 -14.19 29.18
N MET A 16 23.29 -13.77 28.05
CA MET A 16 22.78 -14.09 26.72
C MET A 16 23.00 -15.58 26.34
N ASN A 17 24.11 -16.17 26.78
CA ASN A 17 24.48 -17.56 26.44
C ASN A 17 23.81 -18.62 27.35
N GLY A 18 23.06 -18.22 28.39
CA GLY A 18 22.64 -19.12 29.48
C GLY A 18 21.13 -19.30 29.70
N ARG A 19 20.25 -18.59 29.00
CA ARG A 19 18.80 -18.85 29.15
C ARG A 19 18.37 -19.98 28.21
N LEU A 20 18.13 -21.13 28.83
CA LEU A 20 17.39 -22.23 28.21
C LEU A 20 16.00 -21.71 27.79
N PHE A 21 15.84 -21.37 26.50
CA PHE A 21 14.55 -20.97 25.95
C PHE A 21 13.63 -22.19 25.97
N SER A 22 12.77 -22.29 26.99
CA SER A 22 11.70 -23.28 27.14
C SER A 22 12.11 -24.76 26.94
N THR A 23 12.16 -25.52 28.04
CA THR A 23 12.25 -27.00 28.03
C THR A 23 11.01 -27.70 27.48
N ARG A 24 9.97 -26.96 27.08
CA ARG A 24 8.79 -27.58 26.47
C ARG A 24 9.19 -28.12 25.10
N PRO A 25 8.93 -29.41 24.80
CA PRO A 25 9.22 -29.97 23.48
C PRO A 25 8.52 -29.11 22.43
N MET A 26 9.32 -28.59 21.50
CA MET A 26 8.79 -27.82 20.37
C MET A 26 7.84 -28.74 19.60
N ARG A 27 6.57 -28.36 19.47
CA ARG A 27 5.58 -29.17 18.73
C ARG A 27 5.86 -29.06 17.24
N ILE A 28 6.78 -29.87 16.75
CA ILE A 28 7.06 -30.04 15.32
C ILE A 28 5.96 -30.95 14.76
N GLY A 29 4.84 -30.35 14.33
CA GLY A 29 3.86 -31.05 13.49
C GLY A 29 4.40 -31.19 12.06
N PRO A 30 3.82 -32.08 11.23
CA PRO A 30 4.17 -32.15 9.82
C PRO A 30 4.05 -30.76 9.19
N ALA A 31 5.16 -30.26 8.65
CA ALA A 31 5.16 -29.01 7.92
C ALA A 31 4.32 -29.21 6.66
N THR A 32 3.16 -28.56 6.60
CA THR A 32 2.43 -28.45 5.33
C THR A 32 3.37 -27.75 4.36
N ASN A 33 3.69 -28.40 3.24
CA ASN A 33 4.25 -27.67 2.11
C ASN A 33 3.18 -26.67 1.67
N LYS A 34 3.29 -25.41 2.11
CA LYS A 34 2.55 -24.32 1.49
C LYS A 34 3.15 -24.12 0.10
N LYS A 35 2.80 -25.01 -0.82
CA LYS A 35 2.48 -24.55 -2.16
C LYS A 35 1.39 -23.51 -1.96
N ASN A 36 1.65 -22.34 -2.52
CA ASN A 36 1.01 -21.06 -2.26
C ASN A 36 1.69 -20.28 -1.13
N MET A 37 2.98 -20.01 -1.33
CA MET A 37 3.43 -18.61 -1.24
C MET A 37 2.33 -17.76 -1.87
N VAL A 38 1.69 -16.92 -1.06
CA VAL A 38 1.02 -15.76 -1.59
C VAL A 38 2.14 -14.95 -2.22
N THR A 39 2.37 -15.17 -3.51
CA THR A 39 2.76 -14.09 -4.40
C THR A 39 1.90 -12.92 -3.93
N GLN A 40 2.53 -11.83 -3.49
CA GLN A 40 1.89 -10.54 -3.62
C GLN A 40 1.61 -10.36 -5.11
N GLN A 41 0.55 -11.00 -5.60
CA GLN A 41 -0.20 -10.51 -6.71
C GLN A 41 -0.82 -9.25 -6.14
N TYR A 42 -0.13 -8.13 -6.34
CA TYR A 42 -0.78 -6.89 -6.69
C TYR A 42 -2.01 -7.31 -7.48
N ALA A 43 -3.19 -7.07 -6.92
CA ALA A 43 -4.42 -7.45 -7.57
C ALA A 43 -4.41 -6.74 -8.92
N LYS A 44 -3.98 -7.45 -9.96
CA LYS A 44 -4.38 -7.15 -11.32
C LYS A 44 -5.88 -7.38 -11.25
N ALA A 45 -6.60 -6.28 -11.04
CA ALA A 45 -8.04 -6.24 -11.22
C ALA A 45 -8.28 -6.60 -12.69
N SER A 46 -8.30 -7.91 -12.98
CA SER A 46 -8.89 -8.43 -14.19
C SER A 46 -10.39 -8.26 -14.01
N HIS A 47 -10.85 -7.03 -14.27
CA HIS A 47 -12.21 -6.85 -14.69
C HIS A 47 -12.33 -7.56 -16.05
N PRO A 48 -13.22 -8.56 -16.18
CA PRO A 48 -13.57 -9.04 -17.51
C PRO A 48 -14.29 -7.89 -18.21
N GLU A 49 -13.99 -7.72 -19.49
CA GLU A 49 -14.54 -6.69 -20.39
C GLU A 49 -14.01 -5.27 -20.23
N VAL A 50 -12.85 -5.02 -20.83
CA VAL A 50 -12.66 -3.77 -21.58
C VAL A 50 -12.04 -4.10 -22.95
N SER A 51 -12.81 -4.75 -23.81
CA SER A 51 -12.62 -4.67 -25.26
C SER A 51 -13.32 -3.42 -25.79
N THR A 52 -13.05 -2.25 -25.21
CA THR A 52 -13.45 -0.99 -25.84
C THR A 52 -12.22 -0.43 -26.53
N LYS A 53 -12.28 -0.36 -27.85
CA LYS A 53 -11.31 0.31 -28.72
C LYS A 53 -10.88 1.63 -28.05
N VAL A 54 -9.70 1.65 -27.45
CA VAL A 54 -9.07 2.86 -26.92
C VAL A 54 -8.73 3.69 -28.14
N LYS A 55 -9.56 4.70 -28.45
CA LYS A 55 -9.40 5.51 -29.66
C LYS A 55 -8.22 6.49 -29.49
N THR A 56 -7.87 6.82 -28.24
CA THR A 56 -6.85 7.83 -27.91
C THR A 56 -6.10 7.47 -26.62
N GLN A 57 -4.82 7.86 -26.51
CA GLN A 57 -4.00 7.66 -25.29
C GLN A 57 -4.65 8.27 -24.04
N LYS A 58 -5.37 9.39 -24.20
CA LYS A 58 -6.15 10.03 -23.13
C LYS A 58 -7.19 9.09 -22.52
N ASP A 59 -8.02 8.44 -23.33
CA ASP A 59 -9.08 7.53 -22.85
C ASP A 59 -8.49 6.36 -22.05
N ALA A 60 -7.31 5.87 -22.47
CA ALA A 60 -6.57 4.83 -21.75
C ALA A 60 -6.10 5.31 -20.37
N ILE A 61 -5.57 6.54 -20.31
CA ILE A 61 -5.09 7.16 -19.07
C ILE A 61 -6.27 7.45 -18.14
N GLU A 62 -7.36 8.02 -18.66
CA GLU A 62 -8.57 8.31 -17.89
C GLU A 62 -9.18 7.04 -17.30
N LEU A 63 -9.29 5.98 -18.11
CA LEU A 63 -9.77 4.69 -17.63
C LEU A 63 -8.86 4.13 -16.52
N ALA A 64 -7.54 4.18 -16.71
CA ALA A 64 -6.58 3.69 -15.73
C ALA A 64 -6.64 4.46 -14.40
N VAL A 65 -6.75 5.79 -14.47
CA VAL A 65 -6.92 6.66 -13.30
C VAL A 65 -8.25 6.34 -12.60
N ASN A 66 -9.36 6.22 -13.35
CA ASN A 66 -10.66 5.85 -12.79
C ASN A 66 -10.67 4.48 -12.11
N MET A 67 -9.99 3.48 -12.67
CA MET A 67 -9.83 2.17 -12.03
C MET A 67 -9.05 2.29 -10.72
N THR A 68 -7.99 3.09 -10.71
CA THR A 68 -7.17 3.33 -9.51
C THR A 68 -7.98 4.05 -8.43
N THR A 69 -8.75 5.09 -8.80
CA THR A 69 -9.66 5.81 -7.89
C THR A 69 -10.67 4.85 -7.26
N LYS A 70 -11.32 3.98 -8.05
CA LYS A 70 -12.27 2.98 -7.53
C LYS A 70 -11.62 2.00 -6.55
N ALA A 71 -10.42 1.50 -6.89
CA ALA A 71 -9.67 0.57 -6.03
C ALA A 71 -9.27 1.22 -4.69
N ILE A 72 -8.85 2.49 -4.74
CA ILE A 72 -8.47 3.27 -3.55
C ILE A 72 -9.70 3.63 -2.72
N GLN A 73 -10.82 4.05 -3.33
CA GLN A 73 -12.09 4.29 -2.64
C GLN A 73 -12.56 3.04 -1.89
N HIS A 74 -12.52 1.89 -2.54
CA HIS A 74 -12.86 0.62 -1.89
C HIS A 74 -11.95 0.34 -0.68
N SER A 75 -10.66 0.66 -0.80
CA SER A 75 -9.68 0.53 0.29
C SER A 75 -9.98 1.50 1.44
N TYR A 76 -10.33 2.75 1.15
CA TYR A 76 -10.77 3.74 2.12
C TYR A 76 -11.94 3.23 2.96
N PHE A 77 -13.03 2.80 2.30
CA PHE A 77 -14.20 2.27 3.00
C PHE A 77 -13.89 1.03 3.83
N LYS A 78 -12.96 0.18 3.35
CA LYS A 78 -12.54 -1.00 4.09
C LYS A 78 -11.79 -0.59 5.37
N ILE A 79 -10.83 0.33 5.28
CA ILE A 79 -10.07 0.84 6.44
C ILE A 79 -10.99 1.58 7.41
N GLN A 80 -11.93 2.39 6.91
CA GLN A 80 -12.94 3.07 7.72
C GLN A 80 -13.84 2.08 8.50
N LYS A 81 -14.12 0.90 7.93
CA LYS A 81 -14.82 -0.17 8.67
C LYS A 81 -13.92 -0.87 9.68
N LEU A 82 -12.60 -0.85 9.51
CA LEU A 82 -11.64 -1.41 10.47
C LEU A 82 -11.49 -0.53 11.70
N THR A 83 -11.50 0.80 11.56
CA THR A 83 -11.37 1.76 12.68
C THR A 83 -12.55 1.69 13.66
N ASN A 84 -13.74 1.29 13.21
CA ASN A 84 -14.94 1.18 14.05
C ASN A 84 -15.04 -0.15 14.84
N ARG A 85 -14.07 -1.06 14.74
CA ARG A 85 -14.11 -2.38 15.39
C ARG A 85 -13.81 -2.27 16.89
N ARG A 86 -14.49 -3.09 17.70
CA ARG A 86 -14.19 -3.22 19.14
C ARG A 86 -12.87 -3.98 19.34
N GLY A 87 -12.11 -3.61 20.37
CA GLY A 87 -10.88 -4.31 20.76
C GLY A 87 -9.60 -3.84 20.05
N LEU A 88 -9.62 -2.66 19.43
CA LEU A 88 -8.42 -2.04 18.86
C LEU A 88 -7.57 -1.41 19.97
N THR A 89 -6.25 -1.54 19.86
CA THR A 89 -5.33 -0.81 20.74
C THR A 89 -5.23 0.65 20.30
N PRO A 90 -4.89 1.59 21.22
CA PRO A 90 -4.70 3.00 20.85
C PRO A 90 -3.71 3.21 19.71
N CYS A 91 -2.64 2.42 19.67
CA CYS A 91 -1.64 2.47 18.59
C CYS A 91 -2.22 1.99 17.25
N GLN A 92 -3.05 0.95 17.26
CA GLN A 92 -3.73 0.46 16.04
C GLN A 92 -4.71 1.51 15.50
N ILE A 93 -5.46 2.18 16.38
CA ILE A 93 -6.38 3.25 15.98
C ILE A 93 -5.60 4.38 15.30
N ARG A 94 -4.48 4.82 15.89
CA ARG A 94 -3.62 5.85 15.30
C ARG A 94 -3.10 5.42 13.93
N ALA A 95 -2.47 4.25 13.83
CA ALA A 95 -1.94 3.75 12.56
C ALA A 95 -3.01 3.61 11.48
N LEU A 96 -4.24 3.21 11.85
CA LEU A 96 -5.36 3.15 10.92
C LEU A 96 -5.83 4.54 10.49
N ASN A 97 -5.89 5.51 11.39
CA ASN A 97 -6.25 6.89 11.06
C ASN A 97 -5.19 7.55 10.15
N ASP A 98 -3.90 7.36 10.45
CA ASP A 98 -2.79 7.84 9.61
C ASP A 98 -2.89 7.23 8.20
N SER A 99 -3.21 5.92 8.12
CA SER A 99 -3.42 5.27 6.82
C SER A 99 -4.66 5.79 6.09
N LEU A 100 -5.70 6.18 6.83
CA LEU A 100 -6.95 6.71 6.27
C LEU A 100 -6.74 8.11 5.70
N GLU A 101 -5.96 8.95 6.40
CA GLU A 101 -5.53 10.27 5.94
C GLU A 101 -4.76 10.18 4.61
N ILE A 102 -3.74 9.30 4.56
CA ILE A 102 -2.94 9.06 3.34
C ILE A 102 -3.82 8.62 2.17
N VAL A 103 -4.79 7.74 2.42
CA VAL A 103 -5.70 7.25 1.38
C VAL A 103 -6.65 8.35 0.89
N SER A 104 -7.19 9.20 1.78
CA SER A 104 -8.01 10.34 1.37
C SER A 104 -7.21 11.38 0.57
N GLU A 105 -6.00 11.72 1.00
CA GLU A 105 -5.14 12.63 0.25
C GLU A 105 -4.83 12.11 -1.15
N THR A 106 -4.67 10.79 -1.28
CA THR A 106 -4.43 10.16 -2.58
C THR A 106 -5.64 10.28 -3.50
N LEU A 107 -6.86 10.15 -2.96
CA LEU A 107 -8.09 10.38 -3.73
C LEU A 107 -8.20 11.83 -4.21
N ASP A 108 -7.84 12.80 -3.37
CA ASP A 108 -7.85 14.21 -3.74
C ASP A 108 -6.83 14.51 -4.84
N LYS A 109 -5.62 13.96 -4.74
CA LYS A 109 -4.58 14.07 -5.77
C LYS A 109 -5.03 13.47 -7.10
N LEU A 110 -5.67 12.30 -7.09
CA LEU A 110 -6.21 11.68 -8.30
C LEU A 110 -7.35 12.51 -8.91
N GLY A 111 -8.18 13.16 -8.10
CA GLY A 111 -9.18 14.11 -8.57
C GLY A 111 -8.57 15.32 -9.29
N GLN A 112 -7.45 15.85 -8.78
CA GLN A 112 -6.71 16.92 -9.46
C GLN A 112 -6.11 16.45 -10.79
N VAL A 113 -5.59 15.23 -10.84
CA VAL A 113 -5.07 14.62 -12.09
C VAL A 113 -6.18 14.48 -13.13
N MET A 114 -7.37 14.01 -12.72
CA MET A 114 -8.52 13.92 -13.63
C MET A 114 -8.93 15.29 -14.18
N LYS A 115 -9.02 16.31 -13.31
CA LYS A 115 -9.36 17.67 -13.72
C LYS A 115 -8.32 18.27 -14.69
N GLY A 116 -7.03 18.03 -14.45
CA GLY A 116 -5.96 18.44 -15.37
C GLY A 116 -6.03 17.74 -16.72
N LEU A 117 -6.44 16.46 -16.74
CA LEU A 117 -6.64 15.69 -17.97
C LEU A 117 -7.86 16.16 -18.77
N GLU A 118 -8.87 16.70 -18.09
CA GLU A 118 -10.04 17.33 -18.70
C GLU A 118 -9.70 18.71 -19.30
N GLU A 119 -8.91 19.54 -18.60
CA GLU A 119 -8.40 20.83 -19.10
C GLU A 119 -7.48 20.68 -20.33
N TYR A 120 -6.78 19.54 -20.45
CA TYR A 120 -5.98 19.22 -21.63
C TYR A 120 -6.82 19.06 -22.91
N ASP A 121 -8.10 18.70 -22.80
CA ASP A 121 -9.01 18.59 -23.96
C ASP A 121 -9.47 19.95 -24.50
N THR A 122 -9.61 20.93 -23.60
CA THR A 122 -10.13 22.27 -23.93
C THR A 122 -9.05 23.19 -24.49
N LYS A 123 -7.75 22.90 -24.28
CA LYS A 123 -6.63 23.58 -24.96
C LYS A 123 -6.34 22.99 -26.34
N LYS A 124 -7.36 22.91 -27.21
CA LYS A 124 -7.09 22.92 -28.66
C LYS A 124 -6.62 24.30 -29.09
N SER A 125 -5.32 24.55 -28.92
CA SER A 125 -4.56 25.45 -29.80
C SER A 125 -3.15 24.92 -29.96
N LEU A 126 -3.03 23.78 -30.64
CA LEU A 126 -1.78 23.28 -31.18
C LEU A 126 -1.68 23.72 -32.65
N LYS A 127 -1.71 25.05 -32.87
CA LYS A 127 -1.55 25.65 -34.21
C LYS A 127 -0.68 26.92 -34.26
N GLN A 128 0.11 27.25 -33.25
CA GLN A 128 0.99 28.43 -33.35
C GLN A 128 2.39 28.28 -32.76
N HIS A 129 3.06 27.12 -32.90
CA HIS A 129 4.49 26.99 -32.54
C HIS A 129 5.33 26.20 -33.57
N VAL A 130 4.87 26.06 -34.82
CA VAL A 130 5.69 25.47 -35.91
C VAL A 130 6.09 26.53 -36.96
N GLU A 131 5.92 27.82 -36.66
CA GLU A 131 6.10 28.90 -37.64
C GLU A 131 6.96 30.06 -37.11
N ASP A 132 7.82 29.79 -36.12
CA ASP A 132 9.04 30.58 -35.95
C ASP A 132 10.24 29.66 -36.12
N LEU A 133 10.86 29.90 -37.26
CA LEU A 133 12.08 29.35 -37.83
C LEU A 133 13.31 29.76 -36.99
#